data_AF-A0A7C5QRY9-F1
#
_entry.id   AF-A0A7C5QRY9-F1
#
_cell.length_a   1.000
_cell.length_b   1.000
_cell.length_c   1.000
_cell.angle_alpha   90.00
_cell.angle_beta   90.00
_cell.angle_gamma   90.00
#
_symmetry.space_group_name_H-M   'P 1'
#
loop_
_entity.id
_entity.type
_entity.pdbx_description
1 polymer ?
#
loop_
_entity_poly.entity_id
_entity_poly.type
_entity_poly.pdbx_seq_one_letter_code
_entity_poly.pdbx_strand_id
1 'polypeptide(L)'
;ATVPKMTLVSAPRAGGAIATRTFIPHRCHKAIGVLGAVSVATACLVPGSVAAGIAQPGTGRERALSIEHPTGEMTVLAGLDDAGNVARAAILRTARKLMDGEVFA
;
A
#
# COMPACT_ATOMS: atom_id res chain seq x y z
N ALA A 1 1.53 22.04 0.00
CA ALA A 1 2.41 20.85 -0.07
C ALA A 1 1.55 19.61 -0.36
N THR A 2 2.04 18.65 -1.16
CA THR A 2 1.30 17.41 -1.48
C THR A 2 1.70 16.22 -0.60
N VAL A 3 2.58 16.45 0.39
CA VAL A 3 3.15 15.47 1.31
C VAL A 3 3.16 16.01 2.74
N PRO A 4 3.17 15.14 3.78
CA PRO A 4 3.07 13.67 3.69
C PRO A 4 1.68 13.21 3.25
N LYS A 5 1.57 11.93 2.87
CA LYS A 5 0.25 11.29 2.71
C LYS A 5 -0.21 10.83 4.09
N MET A 6 -1.46 11.11 4.45
CA MET A 6 -1.99 10.71 5.75
C MET A 6 -2.84 9.45 5.57
N THR A 7 -2.40 8.32 6.13
CA THR A 7 -3.12 7.04 6.01
C THR A 7 -3.70 6.62 7.35
N LEU A 8 -5.03 6.60 7.42
CA LEU A 8 -5.77 5.99 8.53
C LEU A 8 -5.85 4.49 8.27
N VAL A 9 -5.61 3.69 9.31
CA VAL A 9 -5.59 2.22 9.24
C VAL A 9 -6.57 1.60 10.22
N SER A 10 -7.12 0.44 9.86
CA SER A 10 -7.93 -0.41 10.73
C SER A 10 -7.62 -1.89 10.44
N ALA A 11 -8.13 -2.79 11.30
CA ALA A 11 -8.14 -4.22 10.98
C ALA A 11 -8.80 -4.46 9.60
N PRO A 12 -8.32 -5.46 8.82
CA PRO A 12 -8.90 -5.80 7.53
C PRO A 12 -10.34 -6.30 7.68
N ARG A 13 -11.16 -6.10 6.65
CA ARG A 13 -12.60 -6.46 6.65
C ARG A 13 -12.98 -7.49 5.59
N ALA A 14 -12.14 -7.69 4.59
CA ALA A 14 -12.37 -8.55 3.44
C ALA A 14 -11.26 -9.61 3.28
N GLY A 15 -10.59 -9.96 4.39
CA GLY A 15 -9.52 -10.97 4.41
C GLY A 15 -8.17 -10.46 3.90
N GLY A 16 -8.01 -9.14 3.72
CA GLY A 16 -6.71 -8.56 3.40
C GLY A 16 -5.77 -8.49 4.59
N ALA A 17 -4.61 -7.87 4.40
CA ALA A 17 -3.63 -7.66 5.47
C ALA A 17 -3.99 -6.48 6.37
N ILE A 18 -4.53 -5.40 5.80
CA ILE A 18 -4.92 -4.20 6.56
C ILE A 18 -5.90 -3.36 5.74
N ALA A 19 -6.79 -2.63 6.40
CA ALA A 19 -7.69 -1.69 5.73
C ALA A 19 -7.22 -0.24 5.87
N THR A 20 -7.37 0.53 4.78
CA THR A 20 -6.81 1.89 4.69
C THR A 20 -7.81 2.95 4.20
N ARG A 21 -7.59 4.19 4.65
CA ARG A 21 -8.09 5.41 4.01
C ARG A 21 -6.95 6.41 3.91
N THR A 22 -6.50 6.69 2.69
CA THR A 22 -5.33 7.56 2.45
C THR A 22 -5.77 8.94 1.96
N PHE A 23 -5.30 9.99 2.60
CA PHE A 23 -5.50 11.38 2.20
C PHE A 23 -4.26 11.92 1.47
N ILE A 24 -4.50 12.70 0.40
CA ILE A 24 -3.44 13.20 -0.50
C ILE A 24 -3.35 14.73 -0.69
N PRO A 25 -3.15 15.55 0.35
CA PRO A 25 -3.40 15.35 1.79
C PRO A 25 -4.78 15.88 2.22
N HIS A 26 -5.48 16.63 1.35
CA HIS A 26 -6.77 17.26 1.67
C HIS A 26 -7.98 16.48 1.14
N ARG A 27 -7.75 15.53 0.24
CA ARG A 27 -8.80 14.68 -0.33
C ARG A 27 -8.50 13.22 -0.03
N CYS A 28 -9.53 12.48 0.35
CA CYS A 28 -9.46 11.03 0.45
C CYS A 28 -9.26 10.44 -0.95
N HIS A 29 -8.26 9.58 -1.08
CA HIS A 29 -7.98 8.84 -2.29
C HIS A 29 -9.08 7.79 -2.48
N LYS A 30 -9.62 7.68 -3.71
CA LYS A 30 -10.72 6.72 -4.00
C LYS A 30 -10.28 5.26 -3.88
N ALA A 31 -9.00 4.99 -4.12
CA ALA A 31 -8.32 3.72 -3.87
C ALA A 31 -7.15 3.93 -2.88
N ILE A 32 -5.94 3.57 -3.27
CA ILE A 32 -4.67 3.96 -2.61
C ILE A 32 -3.61 4.25 -3.68
N GLY A 33 -2.65 5.13 -3.38
CA GLY A 33 -1.49 5.35 -4.26
C GLY A 33 -0.48 4.19 -4.14
N VAL A 34 0.17 3.81 -5.25
CA VAL A 34 1.11 2.67 -5.31
C VAL A 34 2.15 2.70 -4.18
N LEU A 35 2.91 3.79 -4.07
CA LEU A 35 3.92 3.91 -3.01
C LEU A 35 3.29 4.09 -1.62
N GLY A 36 2.07 4.61 -1.53
CA GLY A 36 1.31 4.65 -0.27
C GLY A 36 0.97 3.24 0.23
N ALA A 37 0.58 2.33 -0.65
CA ALA A 37 0.36 0.93 -0.32
C ALA A 37 1.67 0.25 0.12
N VAL A 38 2.79 0.51 -0.57
CA VAL A 38 4.12 0.01 -0.15
C VAL A 38 4.48 0.52 1.25
N SER A 39 4.30 1.81 1.53
CA SER A 39 4.59 2.37 2.86
C SER A 39 3.74 1.74 3.96
N VAL A 40 2.45 1.50 3.71
CA VAL A 40 1.56 0.81 4.66
C VAL A 40 1.98 -0.64 4.85
N ALA A 41 2.24 -1.36 3.76
CA ALA A 41 2.70 -2.75 3.81
C ALA A 41 4.01 -2.88 4.60
N THR A 42 4.94 -1.95 4.39
CA THR A 42 6.19 -1.86 5.16
C THR A 42 5.87 -1.63 6.64
N ALA A 43 5.00 -0.68 6.97
CA ALA A 43 4.60 -0.43 8.35
C ALA A 43 4.00 -1.67 9.03
N CYS A 44 3.20 -2.48 8.31
CA CYS A 44 2.65 -3.74 8.85
C CYS A 44 3.73 -4.75 9.26
N LEU A 45 4.94 -4.62 8.71
CA LEU A 45 6.06 -5.53 8.94
C LEU A 45 7.09 -4.97 9.94
N VAL A 46 6.98 -3.68 10.31
CA VAL A 46 7.85 -3.04 11.31
C VAL A 46 7.31 -3.33 12.71
N PRO A 47 8.05 -4.06 13.56
CA PRO A 47 7.63 -4.33 14.93
C PRO A 47 7.37 -3.04 15.72
N GLY A 48 6.27 -3.00 16.47
CA GLY A 48 5.88 -1.84 17.29
C GLY A 48 5.24 -0.68 16.52
N SER A 49 5.07 -0.78 15.20
CA SER A 49 4.29 0.22 14.47
C SER A 49 2.79 0.13 14.80
N VAL A 50 2.06 1.23 14.63
CA VAL A 50 0.60 1.25 14.78
C VAL A 50 -0.09 0.24 13.86
N ALA A 51 0.47 -0.01 12.67
CA ALA A 51 -0.08 -0.96 11.71
C ALA A 51 0.18 -2.41 12.13
N ALA A 52 1.36 -2.71 12.69
CA ALA A 52 1.75 -4.08 13.06
C ALA A 52 0.80 -4.70 14.10
N GLY A 53 0.23 -3.90 14.99
CA GLY A 53 -0.70 -4.38 16.03
C GLY A 53 -2.09 -4.80 15.52
N ILE A 54 -2.46 -4.43 14.30
CA ILE A 54 -3.80 -4.68 13.73
C ILE A 54 -3.76 -5.37 12.36
N ALA A 55 -2.57 -5.55 11.79
CA ALA A 55 -2.39 -6.15 10.49
C ALA A 55 -2.42 -7.69 10.57
N GLN A 56 -2.76 -8.31 9.45
CA GLN A 56 -2.63 -9.74 9.17
C GLN A 56 -1.60 -9.92 8.03
N PRO A 57 -0.30 -9.67 8.26
CA PRO A 57 0.69 -9.57 7.19
C PRO A 57 1.13 -10.93 6.59
N GLY A 58 0.59 -12.04 7.08
CA GLY A 58 1.07 -13.39 6.74
C GLY A 58 2.43 -13.72 7.36
N THR A 59 2.98 -14.87 6.97
CA THR A 59 4.24 -15.43 7.49
C THR A 59 5.25 -15.66 6.37
N GLY A 60 6.50 -15.98 6.73
CA GLY A 60 7.58 -16.24 5.77
C GLY A 60 8.34 -14.98 5.34
N ARG A 61 9.33 -15.19 4.46
CA ARG A 61 10.18 -14.13 3.91
C ARG A 61 9.53 -13.39 2.75
N GLU A 62 8.69 -14.08 2.00
CA GLU A 62 7.88 -13.53 0.92
C GLU A 62 6.45 -13.41 1.41
N ARG A 63 5.91 -12.21 1.39
CA ARG A 63 4.57 -11.92 1.92
C ARG A 63 3.76 -11.16 0.88
N ALA A 64 2.56 -11.66 0.61
CA ALA A 64 1.57 -10.96 -0.19
C ALA A 64 0.63 -10.19 0.75
N LEU A 65 0.85 -8.89 0.91
CA LEU A 65 0.04 -8.03 1.75
C LEU A 65 -1.04 -7.38 0.90
N SER A 66 -2.28 -7.86 1.04
CA SER A 66 -3.44 -7.23 0.42
C SER A 66 -3.84 -5.98 1.20
N ILE A 67 -3.62 -4.80 0.62
CA ILE A 67 -3.91 -3.51 1.26
C ILE A 67 -5.30 -3.06 0.83
N GLU A 68 -6.30 -3.25 1.69
CA GLU A 68 -7.68 -2.89 1.40
C GLU A 68 -7.83 -1.36 1.34
N HIS A 69 -8.61 -0.89 0.38
CA HIS A 69 -8.90 0.51 0.12
C HIS A 69 -10.37 0.67 -0.28
N PRO A 70 -10.92 1.90 -0.45
CA PRO A 70 -12.39 2.07 -0.55
C PRO A 70 -13.07 1.26 -1.67
N THR A 71 -12.37 1.01 -2.79
CA THR A 71 -12.92 0.30 -3.95
C THR A 71 -12.33 -1.10 -4.19
N GLY A 72 -11.72 -1.75 -3.19
CA GLY A 72 -11.08 -3.06 -3.37
C GLY A 72 -9.78 -3.19 -2.58
N GLU A 73 -8.75 -3.75 -3.20
CA GLU A 73 -7.44 -3.92 -2.58
C GLU A 73 -6.29 -3.75 -3.58
N MET A 74 -5.09 -3.48 -3.06
CA MET A 74 -3.84 -3.53 -3.81
C MET A 74 -2.86 -4.46 -3.09
N THR A 75 -2.52 -5.58 -3.73
CA THR A 75 -1.54 -6.52 -3.20
C THR A 75 -0.12 -6.01 -3.39
N VAL A 76 0.63 -5.95 -2.29
CA VAL A 76 2.07 -5.67 -2.25
C VAL A 76 2.80 -6.97 -1.94
N LEU A 77 3.67 -7.41 -2.84
CA LEU A 77 4.59 -8.51 -2.58
C LEU A 77 5.84 -7.95 -1.91
N ALA A 78 6.00 -8.22 -0.62
CA ALA A 78 7.17 -7.81 0.17
C ALA A 78 8.13 -9.00 0.33
N GLY A 79 9.41 -8.78 0.07
CA GLY A 79 10.48 -9.74 0.35
C GLY A 79 11.40 -9.21 1.45
N LEU A 80 11.64 -10.04 2.45
CA LEU A 80 12.41 -9.71 3.64
C LEU A 80 13.86 -10.22 3.56
N ASP A 81 14.80 -9.41 4.04
CA ASP A 81 16.18 -9.83 4.29
C ASP A 81 16.30 -10.71 5.55
N ASP A 82 17.52 -11.13 5.90
CA ASP A 82 17.79 -11.99 7.06
C ASP A 82 17.51 -11.29 8.40
N ALA A 83 17.53 -9.96 8.42
CA ALA A 83 17.20 -9.14 9.58
C ALA A 83 15.69 -8.83 9.67
N GLY A 84 14.88 -9.28 8.72
CA GLY A 84 13.44 -9.04 8.67
C GLY A 84 13.05 -7.67 8.11
N ASN A 85 13.98 -6.93 7.51
CA ASN A 85 13.68 -5.66 6.86
C ASN A 85 13.12 -5.90 5.46
N VAL A 86 12.25 -5.00 4.98
CA VAL A 86 11.73 -5.03 3.62
C VAL A 86 12.85 -4.66 2.64
N ALA A 87 13.41 -5.66 1.96
CA ALA A 87 14.46 -5.47 0.96
C ALA A 87 13.89 -5.25 -0.45
N ARG A 88 12.68 -5.76 -0.71
CA ARG A 88 11.99 -5.62 -2.00
C ARG A 88 10.49 -5.45 -1.82
N ALA A 89 9.89 -4.68 -2.72
CA ALA A 89 8.45 -4.55 -2.87
C ALA A 89 8.08 -4.62 -4.36
N ALA A 90 7.11 -5.46 -4.71
CA ALA A 90 6.59 -5.58 -6.07
C ALA A 90 5.07 -5.43 -6.08
N ILE A 91 4.54 -4.78 -7.12
CA ILE A 91 3.12 -4.52 -7.32
C ILE A 91 2.81 -4.75 -8.81
N LEU A 92 1.73 -5.48 -9.09
CA LEU A 92 1.22 -5.62 -10.45
C LEU A 92 0.41 -4.38 -10.85
N ARG A 93 0.74 -3.77 -11.98
CA ARG A 93 -0.01 -2.66 -12.59
C ARG A 93 -0.20 -2.90 -14.08
N THR A 94 -1.24 -2.29 -14.63
CA THR A 94 -1.52 -2.25 -16.07
C THR A 94 -1.40 -0.81 -16.58
N ALA A 95 -1.13 -0.65 -17.87
CA ALA A 95 -1.07 0.62 -18.56
C ALA A 95 -1.75 0.52 -19.93
N ARG A 96 -2.30 1.63 -20.44
CA ARG A 96 -2.90 1.73 -21.77
C ARG A 96 -2.58 3.11 -22.35
N LYS A 97 -2.00 3.17 -23.55
CA LYS A 97 -1.81 4.44 -24.27
C LYS A 97 -3.19 5.02 -24.60
N LEU A 98 -3.45 6.26 -24.16
CA LEU A 98 -4.73 6.93 -24.36
C LEU A 98 -4.72 7.88 -25.56
N MET A 99 -3.61 8.56 -25.79
CA MET A 99 -3.42 9.53 -26.86
C MET A 99 -1.95 9.51 -27.32
N ASP A 100 -1.73 9.89 -28.57
CA ASP A 100 -0.43 10.10 -29.18
C ASP A 100 -0.57 11.33 -30.10
N GLY A 101 0.22 12.37 -29.89
CA GLY A 101 0.04 13.66 -30.57
C GLY A 101 0.74 14.82 -29.85
N GLU A 102 0.41 16.05 -30.26
CA GLU A 102 1.06 17.28 -29.80
C GLU A 102 0.12 18.11 -28.91
N VAL A 103 0.66 18.70 -27.84
CA VAL A 103 -0.06 19.61 -26.93
C VAL A 103 0.46 21.03 -27.15
N PHE A 104 -0.45 21.98 -27.37
CA PHE A 104 -0.16 23.41 -27.52
C PHE A 104 -0.60 24.18 -26.26
N ALA A 105 -0.03 25.37 -26.03
CA ALA A 105 -0.33 26.26 -24.90
C ALA A 105 -0.92 27.58 -25.39
#